data_AF-A0A938A3E9-F1
#
_entry.id   AF-A0A938A3E9-F1
#
_cell.length_a   1.000
_cell.length_b   1.000
_cell.length_c   1.000
_cell.angle_alpha   90.00
_cell.angle_beta   90.00
_cell.angle_gamma   90.00
#
_symmetry.space_group_name_H-M   'P 1'
#
loop_
_entity.id
_entity.type
_entity.pdbx_description
1 polymer ?
#
loop_
_entity_poly.entity_id
_entity_poly.type
_entity_poly.pdbx_seq_one_letter_code
_entity_poly.pdbx_strand_id
1 'polypeptide(L)'
;MGTATAMQQGLLLESTLAGRPWANLEQIVVEGAGPGFTLAAMRTAWMALTGRHDALRMVLCPDGRGGFGQSVLAVHDPDMAEHDFSGLADGDKASAVDDYLTRNRQAGVDPRVQPGWRVRLLRLGPSRATMVWTIHHALIDGTAMAVVLAKLGQLLAGNSLPPVHEPDFAAFSTELTRHDKSAAQGFFAAMYAEGADFVPLATTARRAAGRMAICAGALSRTETAALRQRVKAMGATPLNAVQAVWALVLARCTGQDQAVFGLVDSGRQLMPGLDRTVGCLIASLRFRVQLDGDEWLGQLLARLRQTPLDMRPHAHASLTEIRRWARLLGDSPVFKTIVMHAHASLAARMRALGGPWSDWSVRLIEEGTAAATLAVADDDEMQILIEHDPARIDAEMAAELFAQVMRLLTVMANADPETRVGDLGMLSADEAAEILALGTPDVVLPPVLPCVASRFEAVAAGHPDAPAVIEAGTGRVMSYRDLDRAANELAARLQAAGLRSGDVVAVRLPRGADHVMTLLAILKLGAAFLPLDPDLPEAWLADLRRRAGAAVLVTTEGADLGAELVLAPGAGLPQDMPPARPAPDPGRLA
;
A
#
# COMPACT_ATOMS: atom_id res chain seq x y z
N MET A 1 38.72 18.74 5.84
CA MET A 1 37.35 18.28 6.16
C MET A 1 36.61 18.16 4.85
N GLY A 2 36.09 16.98 4.53
CA GLY A 2 35.28 16.75 3.33
C GLY A 2 33.80 17.00 3.59
N THR A 3 32.97 16.83 2.56
CA THR A 3 31.50 16.94 2.67
C THR A 3 30.90 15.57 3.01
N ALA A 4 29.96 15.48 3.95
CA ALA A 4 29.18 14.25 4.13
C ALA A 4 28.03 14.23 3.11
N THR A 5 27.72 13.07 2.53
CA THR A 5 26.60 13.00 1.58
C THR A 5 25.28 13.26 2.32
N ALA A 6 24.26 13.72 1.60
CA ALA A 6 22.97 13.98 2.22
C ALA A 6 22.31 12.70 2.77
N MET A 7 22.63 11.53 2.21
CA MET A 7 22.19 10.25 2.77
C MET A 7 22.81 10.02 4.15
N GLN A 8 24.12 10.25 4.31
CA GLN A 8 24.78 10.15 5.61
C GLN A 8 24.17 11.11 6.64
N GLN A 9 23.89 12.35 6.20
CA GLN A 9 23.25 13.35 7.05
C GLN A 9 21.83 12.93 7.45
N GLY A 10 21.02 12.43 6.51
CA GLY A 10 19.66 11.95 6.75
C GLY A 10 19.63 10.81 7.76
N LEU A 11 20.42 9.75 7.52
CA LEU A 11 20.51 8.59 8.41
C LEU A 11 20.95 8.97 9.84
N LEU A 12 21.88 9.92 9.95
CA LEU A 12 22.37 10.43 11.23
C LEU A 12 21.33 11.30 11.95
N LEU A 13 20.62 12.16 11.22
CA LEU A 13 19.55 12.99 11.79
C LEU A 13 18.39 12.13 12.27
N GLU A 14 18.02 11.08 11.53
CA GLU A 14 16.97 10.13 11.93
C GLU A 14 17.29 9.42 13.25
N SER A 15 18.53 8.93 13.44
CA SER A 15 18.92 8.25 14.67
C SER A 15 19.05 9.22 15.86
N THR A 16 19.54 10.44 15.63
CA THR A 16 19.80 11.43 16.69
C THR A 16 18.56 12.24 17.10
N LEU A 17 17.72 12.68 16.16
CA LEU A 17 16.51 13.47 16.45
C LEU A 17 15.38 12.61 17.01
N ALA A 18 15.30 11.32 16.64
CA ALA A 18 14.27 10.42 17.16
C ALA A 18 14.54 9.94 18.59
N GLY A 19 15.72 10.23 19.16
CA GLY A 19 16.15 9.67 20.45
C GLY A 19 16.28 8.14 20.41
N ARG A 20 16.49 7.56 19.21
CA ARG A 20 16.60 6.12 18.96
C ARG A 20 18.04 5.80 18.51
N PRO A 21 19.00 5.65 19.44
CA PRO A 21 20.39 5.36 19.10
C PRO A 21 20.60 4.02 18.37
N TRP A 22 19.57 3.17 18.31
CA TRP A 22 19.55 1.88 17.62
C TRP A 22 18.97 1.92 16.19
N ALA A 23 18.36 3.04 15.79
CA ALA A 23 17.84 3.21 14.42
C ALA A 23 19.01 3.41 13.44
N ASN A 24 18.88 2.91 12.20
CA ASN A 24 19.92 2.97 11.18
C ASN A 24 21.25 2.33 11.65
N LEU A 25 21.15 1.28 12.46
CA LEU A 25 22.29 0.43 12.82
C LEU A 25 22.24 -0.90 12.11
N GLU A 26 23.42 -1.38 11.76
CA GLU A 26 23.61 -2.65 11.09
C GLU A 26 24.36 -3.57 12.04
N GLN A 27 23.76 -4.68 12.42
CA GLN A 27 24.44 -5.73 13.18
C GLN A 27 24.64 -6.94 12.28
N ILE A 28 25.88 -7.13 11.86
CA ILE A 28 26.31 -8.32 11.12
C ILE A 28 26.81 -9.34 12.14
N VAL A 29 26.09 -10.45 12.24
CA VAL A 29 26.39 -11.55 13.14
C VAL A 29 26.98 -12.70 12.31
N VAL A 30 28.22 -13.08 12.59
CA VAL A 30 28.90 -14.19 11.93
C VAL A 30 29.20 -15.26 12.96
N GLU A 31 28.61 -16.44 12.80
CA GLU A 31 28.94 -17.59 13.63
C GLU A 31 29.88 -18.50 12.87
N GLY A 32 30.98 -18.88 13.51
CA GLY A 32 31.94 -19.78 12.90
C GLY A 32 32.84 -20.43 13.93
N ALA A 33 33.76 -21.23 13.41
CA ALA A 33 34.74 -21.94 14.19
C ALA A 33 36.12 -21.83 13.54
N GLY A 34 37.17 -22.02 14.35
CA GLY A 34 38.55 -22.10 13.88
C GLY A 34 39.47 -20.99 14.42
N PRO A 35 40.76 -21.01 14.03
CA PRO A 35 41.80 -20.17 14.62
C PRO A 35 41.61 -18.67 14.37
N GLY A 36 40.85 -18.31 13.33
CA GLY A 36 40.48 -16.92 13.02
C GLY A 36 39.48 -16.30 14.01
N PHE A 37 38.75 -17.10 14.78
CA PHE A 37 37.78 -16.63 15.79
C PHE A 37 38.44 -16.39 17.15
N THR A 38 39.53 -15.64 17.14
CA THR A 38 40.21 -15.15 18.34
C THR A 38 40.30 -13.63 18.29
N LEU A 39 40.29 -12.96 19.45
CA LEU A 39 40.39 -11.50 19.50
C LEU A 39 41.64 -10.97 18.79
N ALA A 40 42.77 -11.69 18.88
CA ALA A 40 44.03 -11.30 18.24
C ALA A 40 43.98 -11.39 16.71
N ALA A 41 43.45 -12.48 16.16
CA ALA A 41 43.29 -12.64 14.71
C ALA A 41 42.30 -11.62 14.14
N MET A 42 41.16 -11.44 14.82
CA MET A 42 40.17 -10.43 14.46
C MET A 42 40.75 -9.01 14.48
N ARG A 43 41.48 -8.64 15.53
CA ARG A 43 42.13 -7.32 15.61
C ARG A 43 43.09 -7.09 14.46
N THR A 44 43.90 -8.09 14.11
CA THR A 44 44.83 -8.00 12.98
C THR A 44 44.10 -7.81 11.65
N ALA A 45 43.03 -8.59 11.41
CA ALA A 45 42.25 -8.50 10.19
C ALA A 45 41.51 -7.15 10.07
N TRP A 46 40.87 -6.69 11.14
CA TRP A 46 40.17 -5.39 11.15
C TRP A 46 41.12 -4.20 11.03
N MET A 47 42.31 -4.24 11.61
CA MET A 47 43.35 -3.23 11.38
C MET A 47 43.78 -3.15 9.91
N ALA A 48 43.89 -4.29 9.23
CA ALA A 48 44.19 -4.31 7.80
C ALA A 48 43.04 -3.73 6.97
N LEU A 49 41.79 -3.97 7.36
CA LEU A 49 40.60 -3.43 6.70
C LEU A 49 40.46 -1.92 6.90
N THR A 50 40.69 -1.40 8.11
CA THR A 50 40.63 0.05 8.38
C THR A 50 41.72 0.81 7.62
N GLY A 51 42.92 0.24 7.49
CA GLY A 51 43.99 0.81 6.68
C GLY A 51 43.66 0.92 5.19
N ARG A 52 42.73 0.10 4.69
CA ARG A 52 42.34 0.03 3.27
C ARG A 52 41.08 0.81 2.92
N HIS A 53 40.22 1.10 3.90
CA HIS A 53 38.89 1.68 3.66
C HIS A 53 38.70 2.92 4.52
N ASP A 54 38.64 4.08 3.89
CA ASP A 54 38.47 5.38 4.53
C ASP A 54 37.13 5.51 5.28
N ALA A 55 36.06 4.91 4.78
CA ALA A 55 34.75 4.88 5.45
C ALA A 55 34.81 4.25 6.85
N LEU A 56 35.69 3.26 7.08
CA LEU A 56 35.89 2.65 8.40
C LEU A 56 36.70 3.54 9.36
N ARG A 57 37.29 4.62 8.86
CA ARG A 57 38.05 5.63 9.63
C ARG A 57 37.32 6.98 9.67
N MET A 58 36.08 7.03 9.20
CA MET A 58 35.33 8.26 8.99
C MET A 58 34.56 8.68 10.24
N VAL A 59 34.64 9.97 10.55
CA VAL A 59 33.86 10.67 11.58
C VAL A 59 33.02 11.75 10.91
N LEU A 60 31.75 11.86 11.32
CA LEU A 60 30.80 12.85 10.81
C LEU A 60 30.74 14.06 11.75
N CYS A 61 31.50 15.10 11.41
CA CYS A 61 31.66 16.27 12.28
C CYS A 61 30.74 17.42 11.84
N PRO A 62 30.24 18.27 12.75
CA PRO A 62 29.48 19.46 12.39
C PRO A 62 30.26 20.36 11.42
N ASP A 63 29.62 20.85 10.36
CA ASP A 63 30.25 21.68 9.32
C ASP A 63 30.24 23.19 9.62
N GLY A 64 29.65 23.61 10.74
CA GLY A 64 29.49 25.00 11.14
C GLY A 64 28.38 25.76 10.41
N ARG A 65 27.63 25.11 9.52
CA ARG A 65 26.50 25.66 8.74
C ARG A 65 25.18 24.98 9.04
N GLY A 66 25.13 24.20 10.12
CA GLY A 66 23.95 23.42 10.52
C GLY A 66 23.86 22.03 9.87
N GLY A 67 24.89 21.59 9.15
CA GLY A 67 25.01 20.25 8.58
C GLY A 67 26.20 19.46 9.15
N PHE A 68 26.55 18.37 8.46
CA PHE A 68 27.72 17.55 8.79
C PHE A 68 28.68 17.44 7.60
N GLY A 69 29.97 17.54 7.91
CA GLY A 69 31.06 17.15 7.03
C GLY A 69 31.64 15.79 7.44
N GLN A 70 32.65 15.34 6.70
CA GLN A 70 33.38 14.11 6.98
C GLN A 70 34.85 14.39 7.29
N SER A 71 35.40 13.68 8.27
CA SER A 71 36.82 13.65 8.61
C SER A 71 37.31 12.21 8.62
N VAL A 72 38.36 11.92 7.86
CA VAL A 72 38.97 10.58 7.81
C VAL A 72 40.19 10.58 8.70
N LEU A 73 40.18 9.75 9.75
CA LEU A 73 41.31 9.61 10.66
C LEU A 73 42.48 8.92 9.96
N ALA A 74 43.72 9.35 10.22
CA ALA A 74 44.91 8.72 9.63
C ALA A 74 45.05 7.26 10.06
N VAL A 75 44.81 6.99 11.35
CA VAL A 75 44.78 5.65 11.95
C VAL A 75 43.58 5.56 12.87
N HIS A 76 42.92 4.40 12.88
CA HIS A 76 41.86 4.09 13.83
C HIS A 76 42.13 2.70 14.40
N ASP A 77 42.23 2.62 15.73
CA ASP A 77 42.25 1.33 16.44
C ASP A 77 40.80 0.86 16.63
N PRO A 78 40.40 -0.29 16.06
CA PRO A 78 39.05 -0.82 16.18
C PRO A 78 38.61 -1.02 17.64
N ASP A 79 37.42 -0.55 17.99
CA ASP A 79 36.78 -0.90 19.27
C ASP A 79 36.41 -2.39 19.25
N MET A 80 37.21 -3.21 19.93
CA MET A 80 37.07 -4.66 19.96
C MET A 80 37.13 -5.20 21.39
N ALA A 81 36.16 -6.04 21.74
CA ALA A 81 36.13 -6.72 23.03
C ALA A 81 35.63 -8.16 22.88
N GLU A 82 36.06 -9.03 23.79
CA GLU A 82 35.59 -10.41 23.91
C GLU A 82 34.66 -10.54 25.12
N HIS A 83 33.59 -11.31 24.98
CA HIS A 83 32.68 -11.69 26.06
C HIS A 83 32.60 -13.21 26.13
N ASP A 84 32.79 -13.76 27.34
CA ASP A 84 32.83 -15.19 27.54
C ASP A 84 31.48 -15.76 27.96
N PHE A 85 30.87 -16.54 27.07
CA PHE A 85 29.64 -17.31 27.31
C PHE A 85 29.92 -18.82 27.31
N SER A 86 31.19 -19.23 27.28
CA SER A 86 31.56 -20.65 27.20
C SER A 86 31.17 -21.45 28.45
N GLY A 87 31.02 -20.77 29.60
CA GLY A 87 30.55 -21.35 30.85
C GLY A 87 29.03 -21.49 31.01
N LEU A 88 28.23 -20.97 30.06
CA LEU A 88 26.77 -21.15 30.06
C LEU A 88 26.40 -22.57 29.59
N ALA A 89 25.24 -23.07 30.03
CA ALA A 89 24.68 -24.30 29.47
C ALA A 89 24.35 -24.09 27.98
N ASP A 90 24.48 -25.14 27.15
CA ASP A 90 24.29 -25.02 25.71
C ASP A 90 22.89 -24.52 25.31
N GLY A 91 21.86 -24.87 26.08
CA GLY A 91 20.49 -24.36 25.88
C GLY A 91 20.33 -22.86 26.14
N ASP A 92 21.19 -22.27 26.98
CA ASP A 92 21.10 -20.86 27.38
C ASP A 92 21.95 -19.93 26.49
N LYS A 93 22.94 -20.49 25.78
CA LYS A 93 23.88 -19.71 24.94
C LYS A 93 23.17 -18.90 23.86
N ALA A 94 22.18 -19.49 23.18
CA ALA A 94 21.44 -18.79 22.12
C ALA A 94 20.67 -17.57 22.67
N SER A 95 19.94 -17.77 23.78
CA SER A 95 19.22 -16.69 24.47
C SER A 95 20.17 -15.59 24.94
N ALA A 96 21.33 -15.95 25.50
CA ALA A 96 22.33 -14.99 25.95
C ALA A 96 22.93 -14.17 24.79
N VAL A 97 23.09 -14.77 23.61
CA VAL A 97 23.52 -14.06 22.39
C VAL A 97 22.45 -13.08 21.94
N ASP A 98 21.19 -13.48 21.83
CA ASP A 98 20.10 -12.57 21.41
C ASP A 98 19.89 -11.41 22.42
N ASP A 99 19.98 -11.67 23.72
CA ASP A 99 19.96 -10.65 24.77
C ASP A 99 21.14 -9.68 24.65
N TYR A 100 22.32 -10.21 24.31
CA TYR A 100 23.50 -9.39 24.05
C TYR A 100 23.30 -8.52 22.81
N LEU A 101 22.82 -9.08 21.69
CA LEU A 101 22.57 -8.34 20.45
C LEU A 101 21.62 -7.17 20.69
N THR A 102 20.54 -7.40 21.44
CA THR A 102 19.56 -6.36 21.81
C THR A 102 20.20 -5.25 22.64
N ARG A 103 20.90 -5.58 23.72
CA ARG A 103 21.59 -4.58 24.57
C ARG A 103 22.68 -3.83 23.82
N ASN A 104 23.44 -4.53 22.99
CA ASN A 104 24.48 -3.94 22.16
C ASN A 104 23.86 -2.92 21.20
N ARG A 105 22.78 -3.29 20.51
CA ARG A 105 22.08 -2.38 19.60
C ARG A 105 21.57 -1.13 20.32
N GLN A 106 20.97 -1.30 21.50
CA GLN A 106 20.46 -0.19 22.33
C GLN A 106 21.57 0.76 22.79
N ALA A 107 22.78 0.26 23.04
CA ALA A 107 23.91 1.11 23.41
C ALA A 107 24.35 2.06 22.28
N GLY A 108 23.97 1.78 21.03
CA GLY A 108 24.29 2.62 19.89
C GLY A 108 25.77 2.67 19.52
N VAL A 109 26.05 3.38 18.43
CA VAL A 109 27.37 3.86 18.02
C VAL A 109 27.19 5.25 17.42
N ASP A 110 27.98 6.23 17.88
CA ASP A 110 27.83 7.62 17.44
C ASP A 110 28.97 8.00 16.47
N PRO A 111 28.68 8.08 15.15
CA PRO A 111 29.69 8.43 14.15
C PRO A 111 30.17 9.89 14.26
N ARG A 112 29.58 10.71 15.14
CA ARG A 112 30.00 12.11 15.36
C ARG A 112 31.18 12.23 16.31
N VAL A 113 31.40 11.22 17.16
CA VAL A 113 32.46 11.23 18.19
C VAL A 113 33.68 10.47 17.71
N GLN A 114 33.48 9.33 17.07
CA GLN A 114 34.52 8.43 16.57
C GLN A 114 33.96 7.65 15.37
N PRO A 115 34.78 6.86 14.62
CA PRO A 115 34.23 5.96 13.61
C PRO A 115 33.14 5.08 14.24
N GLY A 116 31.92 5.24 13.74
CA GLY A 116 30.68 4.76 14.37
C GLY A 116 30.46 3.26 14.19
N TRP A 117 31.40 2.44 14.64
CA TRP A 117 31.30 0.98 14.60
C TRP A 117 32.17 0.31 15.66
N ARG A 118 31.89 -0.96 15.92
CA ARG A 118 32.65 -1.81 16.86
C ARG A 118 32.49 -3.28 16.52
N VAL A 119 33.40 -4.11 17.02
CA VAL A 119 33.34 -5.57 16.90
C VAL A 119 33.35 -6.22 18.27
N ARG A 120 32.53 -7.26 18.45
CA ARG A 120 32.44 -8.01 19.70
C ARG A 120 32.54 -9.49 19.38
N LEU A 121 33.37 -10.21 20.11
CA LEU A 121 33.53 -11.65 19.96
C LEU A 121 32.87 -12.35 21.15
N LEU A 122 31.81 -13.12 20.91
CA LEU A 122 31.09 -13.86 21.94
C LEU A 122 31.63 -15.30 21.92
N ARG A 123 32.45 -15.67 22.91
CA ARG A 123 33.05 -16.99 22.99
C ARG A 123 32.02 -17.99 23.50
N LEU A 124 31.70 -19.01 22.69
CA LEU A 124 30.71 -20.04 23.01
C LEU A 124 31.35 -21.39 23.41
N GLY A 125 32.65 -21.54 23.17
CA GLY A 125 33.44 -22.72 23.51
C GLY A 125 34.90 -22.59 23.08
N PRO A 126 35.70 -23.67 23.16
CA PRO A 126 37.14 -23.63 22.88
C PRO A 126 37.50 -23.23 21.44
N SER A 127 36.61 -23.53 20.48
CA SER A 127 36.84 -23.31 19.05
C SER A 127 35.64 -22.66 18.34
N ARG A 128 34.65 -22.18 19.11
CA ARG A 128 33.40 -21.59 18.58
C ARG A 128 33.20 -20.20 19.17
N ALA A 129 32.94 -19.23 18.30
CA ALA A 129 32.57 -17.89 18.71
C ALA A 129 31.64 -17.23 17.69
N THR A 130 30.90 -16.24 18.16
CA THR A 130 30.06 -15.38 17.34
C THR A 130 30.68 -13.99 17.25
N MET A 131 31.05 -13.56 16.05
CA MET A 131 31.48 -12.19 15.80
C MET A 131 30.24 -11.32 15.57
N VAL A 132 30.11 -10.23 16.31
CA VAL A 132 29.10 -9.20 16.12
C VAL A 132 29.79 -7.92 15.67
N TRP A 133 29.59 -7.53 14.42
CA TRP A 133 30.01 -6.23 13.91
C TRP A 133 28.80 -5.29 13.91
N THR A 134 28.88 -4.24 14.72
CA THR A 134 27.84 -3.20 14.80
C THR A 134 28.37 -1.92 14.18
N ILE A 135 27.66 -1.35 13.21
CA ILE A 135 28.08 -0.16 12.46
C ILE A 135 26.88 0.72 12.13
N HIS A 136 27.07 2.04 12.20
CA HIS A 136 26.07 3.00 11.77
C HIS A 136 25.91 2.98 10.24
N HIS A 137 24.68 2.88 9.73
CA HIS A 137 24.37 2.73 8.31
C HIS A 137 24.86 3.94 7.46
N ALA A 138 25.06 5.11 8.08
CA ALA A 138 25.73 6.26 7.45
C ALA A 138 27.18 6.00 7.01
N LEU A 139 27.83 4.94 7.48
CA LEU A 139 29.20 4.58 7.09
C LEU A 139 29.27 3.42 6.09
N ILE A 140 28.16 2.70 5.89
CA ILE A 140 28.18 1.45 5.12
C ILE A 140 26.82 1.14 4.50
N ASP A 141 26.80 0.54 3.31
CA ASP A 141 25.60 -0.08 2.73
C ASP A 141 25.72 -1.61 2.58
N GLY A 142 24.62 -2.28 2.24
CA GLY A 142 24.59 -3.75 2.12
C GLY A 142 25.58 -4.33 1.09
N THR A 143 25.95 -3.58 0.05
CA THR A 143 27.01 -4.03 -0.88
C THR A 143 28.38 -3.88 -0.25
N ALA A 144 28.64 -2.77 0.44
CA ALA A 144 29.89 -2.54 1.16
C ALA A 144 30.10 -3.56 2.30
N MET A 145 29.04 -3.97 3.00
CA MET A 145 29.11 -5.05 4.00
C MET A 145 29.68 -6.34 3.41
N ALA A 146 29.13 -6.78 2.27
CA ALA A 146 29.62 -7.98 1.60
C ALA A 146 31.08 -7.86 1.13
N VAL A 147 31.50 -6.67 0.68
CA VAL A 147 32.91 -6.43 0.31
C VAL A 147 33.82 -6.55 1.53
N VAL A 148 33.44 -5.96 2.67
CA VAL A 148 34.21 -6.03 3.91
C VAL A 148 34.28 -7.46 4.42
N LEU A 149 33.16 -8.19 4.45
CA LEU A 149 33.13 -9.59 4.87
C LEU A 149 33.95 -10.48 3.93
N ALA A 150 33.81 -10.36 2.62
CA ALA A 150 34.61 -11.13 1.67
C ALA A 150 36.13 -10.99 1.92
N LYS A 151 36.58 -9.77 2.26
CA LYS A 151 37.98 -9.48 2.61
C LYS A 151 38.35 -10.00 4.01
N LEU A 152 37.46 -9.87 4.99
CA LEU A 152 37.63 -10.42 6.32
C LEU A 152 37.87 -11.94 6.28
N GLY A 153 37.04 -12.67 5.54
CA GLY A 153 37.19 -14.13 5.40
C GLY A 153 38.53 -14.53 4.79
N GLN A 154 39.02 -13.79 3.78
CA GLN A 154 40.34 -14.02 3.21
C GLN A 154 41.47 -13.78 4.23
N LEU A 155 41.41 -12.67 4.97
CA LEU A 155 42.41 -12.36 6.00
C LEU A 155 42.43 -13.40 7.12
N LEU A 156 41.26 -13.84 7.58
CA LEU A 156 41.14 -14.86 8.63
C LEU A 156 41.59 -16.25 8.17
N ALA A 157 41.51 -16.53 6.86
CA ALA A 157 42.08 -17.72 6.25
C ALA A 157 43.61 -17.62 6.03
N GLY A 158 44.24 -16.51 6.41
CA GLY A 158 45.68 -16.28 6.22
C GLY A 158 46.08 -15.83 4.81
N ASN A 159 45.11 -15.48 3.96
CA ASN A 159 45.38 -15.02 2.60
C ASN A 159 45.76 -13.53 2.58
N SER A 160 46.67 -13.17 1.68
CA SER A 160 46.93 -11.77 1.37
C SER A 160 45.80 -11.21 0.50
N LEU A 161 45.39 -9.97 0.78
CA LEU A 161 44.38 -9.29 -0.03
C LEU A 161 45.04 -8.53 -1.19
N PRO A 162 44.42 -8.50 -2.38
CA PRO A 162 44.95 -7.78 -3.53
C PRO A 162 45.07 -6.26 -3.27
N PRO A 163 45.83 -5.54 -4.11
CA PRO A 163 45.90 -4.08 -4.07
C PRO A 163 44.51 -3.44 -4.19
N VAL A 164 44.33 -2.28 -3.56
CA VAL A 164 43.11 -1.49 -3.64
C VAL A 164 43.15 -0.71 -4.96
N HIS A 165 42.11 -0.87 -5.77
CA HIS A 165 41.93 -0.13 -7.03
C HIS A 165 40.67 0.73 -7.01
N GLU A 166 39.81 0.51 -6.02
CA GLU A 166 38.55 1.22 -5.85
C GLU A 166 38.78 2.65 -5.32
N PRO A 167 37.96 3.62 -5.75
CA PRO A 167 37.97 4.95 -5.15
C PRO A 167 37.58 4.92 -3.68
N ASP A 168 38.19 5.80 -2.90
CA ASP A 168 37.79 6.12 -1.52
C ASP A 168 36.38 6.73 -1.49
N PHE A 169 35.63 6.46 -0.43
CA PHE A 169 34.29 7.02 -0.27
C PHE A 169 34.32 8.55 -0.14
N ALA A 170 35.37 9.10 0.47
CA ALA A 170 35.54 10.55 0.57
C ALA A 170 35.71 11.22 -0.79
N ALA A 171 36.35 10.54 -1.75
CA ALA A 171 36.49 11.01 -3.13
C ALA A 171 35.14 11.00 -3.84
N PHE A 172 34.37 9.91 -3.70
CA PHE A 172 33.00 9.82 -4.20
C PHE A 172 32.12 10.97 -3.67
N SER A 173 32.10 11.18 -2.35
CA SER A 173 31.28 12.23 -1.73
C SER A 173 31.64 13.63 -2.25
N THR A 174 32.94 13.89 -2.46
CA THR A 174 33.40 15.17 -3.02
C THR A 174 32.90 15.34 -4.45
N GLU A 175 33.03 14.31 -5.29
CA GLU A 175 32.60 14.40 -6.68
C GLU A 175 31.08 14.53 -6.82
N LEU A 176 30.31 13.86 -5.96
CA LEU A 176 28.85 13.97 -5.92
C LEU A 176 28.38 15.41 -5.67
N THR A 177 29.15 16.23 -4.94
CA THR A 177 28.81 17.65 -4.73
C THR A 177 29.03 18.53 -5.96
N ARG A 178 29.87 18.08 -6.91
CA ARG A 178 30.18 18.81 -8.15
C ARG A 178 29.24 18.48 -9.31
N HIS A 179 28.45 17.41 -9.18
CA HIS A 179 27.48 17.02 -10.19
C HIS A 179 26.48 18.15 -10.46
N ASP A 180 26.22 18.42 -11.75
CA ASP A 180 25.13 19.31 -12.13
C ASP A 180 23.79 18.66 -11.80
N LYS A 181 22.98 19.38 -11.02
CA LYS A 181 21.67 18.93 -10.54
C LYS A 181 20.50 19.63 -11.22
N SER A 182 20.76 20.47 -12.22
CA SER A 182 19.73 21.25 -12.94
C SER A 182 18.63 20.35 -13.51
N ALA A 183 19.01 19.26 -14.18
CA ALA A 183 18.08 18.29 -14.74
C ALA A 183 17.29 17.54 -13.65
N ALA A 184 17.93 17.17 -12.54
CA ALA A 184 17.27 16.52 -11.42
C ALA A 184 16.25 17.45 -10.75
N GLN A 185 16.56 18.73 -10.60
CA GLN A 185 15.63 19.72 -10.08
C GLN A 185 14.36 19.81 -10.93
N GLY A 186 14.48 19.88 -12.26
CA GLY A 186 13.32 19.89 -13.16
C GLY A 186 12.50 18.60 -13.07
N PHE A 187 13.17 17.45 -13.09
CA PHE A 187 12.54 16.14 -13.01
C PHE A 187 11.71 15.96 -11.73
N PHE A 188 12.31 16.21 -10.56
CA PHE A 188 11.59 16.08 -9.30
C PHE A 188 10.53 17.17 -9.12
N ALA A 189 10.75 18.41 -9.56
CA ALA A 189 9.71 19.43 -9.51
C ALA A 189 8.45 19.02 -10.31
N ALA A 190 8.64 18.44 -11.51
CA ALA A 190 7.53 17.93 -12.32
C ALA A 190 6.79 16.76 -11.64
N MET A 191 7.53 15.79 -11.09
CA MET A 191 6.97 14.64 -10.39
C MET A 191 5.99 15.02 -9.25
N TYR A 192 6.22 16.15 -8.58
CA TYR A 192 5.34 16.65 -7.52
C TYR A 192 4.24 17.59 -8.01
N ALA A 193 4.45 18.30 -9.13
CA ALA A 193 3.44 19.19 -9.71
C ALA A 193 2.24 18.42 -10.29
N GLU A 194 2.45 17.18 -10.72
CA GLU A 194 1.42 16.32 -11.31
C GLU A 194 0.40 15.74 -10.30
N GLY A 195 0.47 16.10 -9.02
CA GLY A 195 -0.50 15.70 -8.00
C GLY A 195 -0.36 14.23 -7.60
N ALA A 196 0.19 13.98 -6.41
CA ALA A 196 0.27 12.65 -5.81
C ALA A 196 0.53 12.79 -4.32
N ASP A 197 -0.42 13.37 -3.59
CA ASP A 197 -0.29 13.44 -2.14
C ASP A 197 -0.40 12.03 -1.56
N PHE A 198 0.51 11.75 -0.63
CA PHE A 198 0.51 10.50 0.09
C PHE A 198 -0.79 10.39 0.90
N VAL A 199 -1.55 9.32 0.68
CA VAL A 199 -2.69 8.96 1.52
C VAL A 199 -2.21 7.96 2.58
N PRO A 200 -2.31 8.29 3.88
CA PRO A 200 -1.98 7.34 4.93
C PRO A 200 -2.87 6.10 4.84
N LEU A 201 -2.25 4.93 4.99
CA LEU A 201 -2.98 3.73 5.37
C LEU A 201 -3.74 4.05 6.66
N ALA A 202 -5.06 3.88 6.62
CA ALA A 202 -5.90 4.14 7.78
C ALA A 202 -5.49 3.17 8.89
N THR A 203 -4.93 3.71 9.98
CA THR A 203 -4.49 2.93 11.13
C THR A 203 -5.30 3.31 12.36
N THR A 204 -5.57 2.32 13.21
CA THR A 204 -6.14 2.54 14.54
C THR A 204 -5.06 2.77 15.60
N ALA A 205 -3.78 2.68 15.23
CA ALA A 205 -2.65 2.70 16.16
C ALA A 205 -2.48 4.07 16.84
N ARG A 206 -2.61 4.07 18.18
CA ARG A 206 -2.19 5.15 19.07
C ARG A 206 -1.14 4.61 20.04
N ARG A 207 0.05 4.30 19.52
CA ARG A 207 1.18 3.86 20.36
C ARG A 207 2.35 4.83 20.25
N ALA A 208 3.15 4.88 21.30
CA ALA A 208 4.43 5.55 21.25
C ALA A 208 5.38 4.76 20.34
N ALA A 209 6.15 5.52 19.57
CA ALA A 209 7.30 5.08 18.79
C ALA A 209 8.15 4.02 19.53
N GLY A 210 8.30 2.82 18.96
CA GLY A 210 9.04 1.69 19.55
C GLY A 210 10.01 1.03 18.55
N ARG A 211 10.46 -0.20 18.87
CA ARG A 211 11.20 -1.04 17.90
C ARG A 211 10.30 -1.46 16.75
N MET A 212 10.90 -1.66 15.59
CA MET A 212 10.19 -2.20 14.43
C MET A 212 9.79 -3.66 14.66
N ALA A 213 8.63 -4.04 14.13
CA ALA A 213 8.15 -5.42 14.07
C ALA A 213 8.24 -5.95 12.64
N ILE A 214 8.29 -7.27 12.49
CA ILE A 214 8.55 -7.93 11.21
C ILE A 214 7.49 -9.00 10.94
N CYS A 215 6.89 -8.94 9.76
CA CYS A 215 6.17 -10.05 9.14
C CYS A 215 7.07 -10.61 8.03
N ALA A 216 7.44 -11.88 8.08
CA ALA A 216 8.38 -12.48 7.13
C ALA A 216 7.91 -13.84 6.65
N GLY A 217 8.32 -14.19 5.44
CA GLY A 217 8.11 -15.50 4.82
C GLY A 217 8.90 -15.59 3.53
N ALA A 218 8.64 -16.64 2.75
CA ALA A 218 9.32 -16.83 1.48
C ALA A 218 8.39 -17.48 0.46
N LEU A 219 8.62 -17.17 -0.81
CA LEU A 219 8.10 -18.01 -1.89
C LEU A 219 8.95 -19.28 -1.94
N SER A 220 8.31 -20.44 -2.09
CA SER A 220 9.02 -21.69 -2.31
C SER A 220 9.92 -21.60 -3.55
N ARG A 221 10.90 -22.50 -3.67
CA ARG A 221 11.77 -22.57 -4.84
C ARG A 221 11.00 -22.66 -6.16
N THR A 222 9.88 -23.40 -6.15
CA THR A 222 8.99 -23.56 -7.31
C THR A 222 8.25 -22.28 -7.66
N GLU A 223 7.68 -21.59 -6.67
CA GLU A 223 6.97 -20.33 -6.87
C GLU A 223 7.92 -19.22 -7.31
N THR A 224 9.11 -19.16 -6.69
CA THR A 224 10.19 -18.23 -7.06
C THR A 224 10.60 -18.43 -8.52
N ALA A 225 10.82 -19.68 -8.95
CA ALA A 225 11.16 -19.99 -10.33
C ALA A 225 10.03 -19.62 -11.30
N ALA A 226 8.77 -19.91 -10.95
CA ALA A 226 7.60 -19.55 -11.75
C ALA A 226 7.48 -18.03 -11.91
N LEU A 227 7.60 -17.26 -10.83
CA LEU A 227 7.59 -15.80 -10.87
C LEU A 227 8.70 -15.26 -11.76
N ARG A 228 9.95 -15.71 -11.57
CA ARG A 228 11.11 -15.31 -12.39
C ARG A 228 10.89 -15.62 -13.87
N GLN A 229 10.40 -16.81 -14.20
CA GLN A 229 10.10 -17.19 -15.58
C GLN A 229 9.03 -16.29 -16.17
N ARG A 230 7.95 -16.05 -15.42
CA ARG A 230 6.81 -15.26 -15.86
C ARG A 230 7.16 -13.80 -16.12
N VAL A 231 7.82 -13.14 -15.17
CA VAL A 231 8.25 -11.74 -15.34
C VAL A 231 9.26 -11.60 -16.47
N LYS A 232 10.18 -12.57 -16.62
CA LYS A 232 11.16 -12.59 -17.71
C LYS A 232 10.48 -12.74 -19.07
N ALA A 233 9.44 -13.56 -19.19
CA ALA A 233 8.67 -13.72 -20.42
C ALA A 233 7.98 -12.41 -20.85
N MET A 234 7.60 -11.56 -19.88
CA MET A 234 7.07 -10.21 -20.11
C MET A 234 8.17 -9.15 -20.28
N GLY A 235 9.44 -9.54 -20.31
CA GLY A 235 10.59 -8.64 -20.42
C GLY A 235 10.89 -7.83 -19.16
N ALA A 236 10.32 -8.18 -18.02
CA ALA A 236 10.48 -7.49 -16.74
C ALA A 236 11.40 -8.26 -15.77
N THR A 237 11.68 -7.66 -14.62
CA THR A 237 12.50 -8.26 -13.55
C THR A 237 11.66 -8.58 -12.30
N PRO A 238 12.14 -9.45 -11.39
CA PRO A 238 11.49 -9.67 -10.10
C PRO A 238 11.24 -8.36 -9.31
N LEU A 239 12.18 -7.41 -9.35
CA LEU A 239 12.00 -6.08 -8.78
C LEU A 239 10.75 -5.38 -9.34
N ASN A 240 10.50 -5.46 -10.65
CA ASN A 240 9.31 -4.81 -11.25
C ASN A 240 8.01 -5.45 -10.77
N ALA A 241 8.00 -6.77 -10.56
CA ALA A 241 6.85 -7.44 -9.96
C ALA A 241 6.64 -7.00 -8.50
N VAL A 242 7.70 -6.95 -7.69
CA VAL A 242 7.63 -6.47 -6.30
C VAL A 242 7.11 -5.03 -6.23
N GLN A 243 7.59 -4.15 -7.12
CA GLN A 243 7.10 -2.78 -7.25
C GLN A 243 5.62 -2.71 -7.62
N ALA A 244 5.19 -3.51 -8.61
CA ALA A 244 3.79 -3.58 -9.03
C ALA A 244 2.89 -4.08 -7.90
N VAL A 245 3.28 -5.15 -7.23
CA VAL A 245 2.54 -5.73 -6.11
C VAL A 245 2.41 -4.73 -4.97
N TRP A 246 3.50 -4.08 -4.56
CA TRP A 246 3.43 -3.07 -3.50
C TRP A 246 2.58 -1.87 -3.88
N ALA A 247 2.66 -1.42 -5.15
CA ALA A 247 1.80 -0.36 -5.66
C ALA A 247 0.32 -0.75 -5.59
N LEU A 248 -0.03 -1.97 -6.03
CA LEU A 248 -1.40 -2.48 -6.02
C LEU A 248 -1.97 -2.59 -4.60
N VAL A 249 -1.19 -3.12 -3.66
CA VAL A 249 -1.58 -3.21 -2.25
C VAL A 249 -1.88 -1.81 -1.70
N LEU A 250 -0.93 -0.88 -1.83
CA LEU A 250 -1.11 0.48 -1.32
C LEU A 250 -2.30 1.20 -1.95
N ALA A 251 -2.45 1.12 -3.27
CA ALA A 251 -3.54 1.77 -4.00
C ALA A 251 -4.91 1.23 -3.58
N ARG A 252 -5.06 -0.09 -3.47
CA ARG A 252 -6.32 -0.73 -3.07
C ARG A 252 -6.66 -0.48 -1.60
N CYS A 253 -5.68 -0.47 -0.71
CA CYS A 253 -5.89 -0.13 0.70
C CYS A 253 -6.26 1.34 0.92
N THR A 254 -5.80 2.25 0.05
CA THR A 254 -6.05 3.69 0.17
C THR A 254 -7.21 4.19 -0.71
N GLY A 255 -7.76 3.32 -1.58
CA GLY A 255 -8.77 3.68 -2.57
C GLY A 255 -8.25 4.64 -3.66
N GLN A 256 -6.93 4.73 -3.84
CA GLN A 256 -6.30 5.60 -4.83
C GLN A 256 -6.01 4.82 -6.11
N ASP A 257 -5.87 5.53 -7.22
CA ASP A 257 -5.42 5.02 -8.51
C ASP A 257 -3.88 5.10 -8.66
N GLN A 258 -3.18 5.47 -7.60
CA GLN A 258 -1.73 5.62 -7.60
C GLN A 258 -1.12 5.24 -6.26
N ALA A 259 0.15 4.85 -6.29
CA ALA A 259 0.95 4.55 -5.12
C ALA A 259 2.27 5.33 -5.15
N VAL A 260 2.73 5.73 -3.96
CA VAL A 260 4.00 6.43 -3.77
C VAL A 260 4.77 5.77 -2.64
N PHE A 261 6.01 5.37 -2.94
CA PHE A 261 6.94 4.77 -1.98
C PHE A 261 8.38 5.13 -2.33
N GLY A 262 9.30 4.93 -1.38
CA GLY A 262 10.72 5.08 -1.60
C GLY A 262 11.30 3.86 -2.29
N LEU A 263 12.22 4.06 -3.23
CA LEU A 263 13.10 3.03 -3.76
C LEU A 263 14.54 3.30 -3.33
N VAL A 264 15.22 2.26 -2.88
CA VAL A 264 16.66 2.33 -2.56
C VAL A 264 17.47 1.95 -3.79
N ASP A 265 18.16 2.92 -4.38
CA ASP A 265 19.15 2.71 -5.42
C ASP A 265 20.54 2.50 -4.80
N SER A 266 21.39 1.69 -5.44
CA SER A 266 22.73 1.38 -4.95
C SER A 266 23.71 2.57 -4.97
N GLY A 267 23.47 3.58 -5.82
CA GLY A 267 24.36 4.70 -6.09
C GLY A 267 25.69 4.34 -6.78
N ARG A 268 26.00 3.05 -6.98
CA ARG A 268 27.27 2.57 -7.56
C ARG A 268 27.40 2.84 -9.06
N GLN A 269 26.30 3.19 -9.72
CA GLN A 269 26.27 3.56 -11.14
C GLN A 269 26.52 5.07 -11.36
N LEU A 270 26.57 5.87 -10.29
CA LEU A 270 26.76 7.32 -10.38
C LEU A 270 28.15 7.70 -10.91
N MET A 271 29.16 6.87 -10.62
CA MET A 271 30.52 7.06 -11.11
C MET A 271 31.18 5.71 -11.43
N PRO A 272 32.10 5.65 -12.41
CA PRO A 272 32.85 4.44 -12.71
C PRO A 272 33.70 3.95 -11.52
N GLY A 273 33.80 2.63 -11.34
CA GLY A 273 34.71 2.00 -10.38
C GLY A 273 34.19 1.90 -8.95
N LEU A 274 32.94 2.27 -8.69
CA LEU A 274 32.34 2.24 -7.35
C LEU A 274 31.84 0.85 -6.91
N ASP A 275 31.89 -0.17 -7.76
CA ASP A 275 31.30 -1.50 -7.49
C ASP A 275 31.76 -2.12 -6.17
N ARG A 276 33.01 -1.84 -5.78
CA ARG A 276 33.66 -2.40 -4.59
C ARG A 276 34.06 -1.34 -3.56
N THR A 277 33.66 -0.07 -3.75
CA THR A 277 33.89 1.00 -2.78
C THR A 277 33.12 0.71 -1.49
N VAL A 278 33.81 0.85 -0.36
CA VAL A 278 33.22 0.68 0.99
C VAL A 278 32.76 2.04 1.48
N GLY A 279 31.46 2.17 1.75
CA GLY A 279 30.82 3.40 2.20
C GLY A 279 29.28 3.27 2.13
N CYS A 280 28.57 4.34 2.45
CA CYS A 280 27.11 4.44 2.28
C CYS A 280 26.81 5.15 0.94
N LEU A 281 26.72 4.39 -0.14
CA LEU A 281 26.51 4.94 -1.50
C LEU A 281 25.03 4.98 -1.89
N ILE A 282 24.16 4.31 -1.13
CA ILE A 282 22.74 4.21 -1.44
C ILE A 282 22.06 5.58 -1.52
N ALA A 283 21.04 5.66 -2.38
CA ALA A 283 20.16 6.80 -2.51
C ALA A 283 18.71 6.35 -2.39
N SER A 284 17.90 7.06 -1.64
CA SER A 284 16.46 6.79 -1.54
C SER A 284 15.71 7.79 -2.38
N LEU A 285 14.98 7.31 -3.39
CA LEU A 285 14.27 8.13 -4.35
C LEU A 285 12.77 7.90 -4.26
N ARG A 286 11.99 8.95 -4.47
CA ARG A 286 10.53 8.84 -4.55
C ARG A 286 10.15 8.12 -5.84
N PHE A 287 9.37 7.05 -5.70
CA PHE A 287 8.82 6.30 -6.80
C PHE A 287 7.31 6.42 -6.79
N ARG A 288 6.75 6.83 -7.93
CA ARG A 288 5.31 6.97 -8.15
C ARG A 288 4.89 5.94 -9.19
N VAL A 289 3.80 5.24 -8.90
CA VAL A 289 3.16 4.30 -9.82
C VAL A 289 1.72 4.72 -9.99
N GLN A 290 1.36 5.24 -11.17
CA GLN A 290 -0.04 5.32 -11.59
C GLN A 290 -0.52 3.91 -11.96
N LEU A 291 -1.73 3.55 -11.57
CA LEU A 291 -2.37 2.29 -11.90
C LEU A 291 -3.64 2.56 -12.68
N ASP A 292 -3.89 1.73 -13.69
CA ASP A 292 -5.14 1.69 -14.44
C ASP A 292 -5.62 0.24 -14.40
N GLY A 293 -6.85 0.03 -13.94
CA GLY A 293 -7.44 -1.30 -13.82
C GLY A 293 -7.61 -2.00 -15.16
N ASP A 294 -7.76 -1.23 -16.25
CA ASP A 294 -7.93 -1.76 -17.60
C ASP A 294 -6.59 -1.98 -18.34
N GLU A 295 -5.47 -1.49 -17.80
CA GLU A 295 -4.12 -1.72 -18.33
C GLU A 295 -3.78 -3.22 -18.26
N TRP A 296 -3.09 -3.72 -19.28
CA TRP A 296 -2.58 -5.09 -19.28
C TRP A 296 -1.35 -5.21 -18.37
N LEU A 297 -1.24 -6.32 -17.64
CA LEU A 297 -0.12 -6.57 -16.73
C LEU A 297 1.25 -6.41 -17.43
N GLY A 298 1.37 -6.90 -18.67
CA GLY A 298 2.61 -6.75 -19.44
C GLY A 298 2.98 -5.28 -19.70
N GLN A 299 2.00 -4.40 -19.89
CA GLN A 299 2.21 -2.96 -20.10
C GLN A 299 2.66 -2.27 -18.81
N LEU A 300 1.99 -2.58 -17.69
CA LEU A 300 2.37 -2.07 -16.36
C LEU A 300 3.83 -2.43 -16.04
N LEU A 301 4.20 -3.70 -16.22
CA LEU A 301 5.58 -4.17 -15.95
C LEU A 301 6.60 -3.54 -16.90
N ALA A 302 6.26 -3.35 -18.18
CA ALA A 302 7.12 -2.68 -19.14
C ALA A 302 7.37 -1.20 -18.77
N ARG A 303 6.34 -0.51 -18.26
CA ARG A 303 6.45 0.87 -17.75
C ARG A 303 7.30 0.93 -16.49
N LEU A 304 7.05 0.06 -15.53
CA LEU A 304 7.85 -0.04 -14.29
C LEU A 304 9.32 -0.38 -14.55
N ARG A 305 9.65 -1.05 -15.65
CA ARG A 305 11.04 -1.27 -16.07
C ARG A 305 11.72 0.01 -16.54
N GLN A 306 11.00 0.93 -17.18
CA GLN A 306 11.55 2.20 -17.65
C GLN A 306 11.75 3.21 -16.52
N THR A 307 10.84 3.27 -15.55
CA THR A 307 10.86 4.31 -14.51
C THR A 307 12.20 4.40 -13.74
N PRO A 308 12.82 3.30 -13.26
CA PRO A 308 14.14 3.38 -12.62
C PRO A 308 15.25 3.84 -13.58
N LEU A 309 15.16 3.52 -14.88
CA LEU A 309 16.15 3.98 -15.87
C LEU A 309 16.09 5.51 -16.03
N ASP A 310 14.89 6.07 -16.07
CA ASP A 310 14.68 7.52 -16.14
C ASP A 310 15.10 8.23 -14.86
N MET A 311 14.99 7.55 -13.71
CA MET A 311 15.41 8.11 -12.41
C MET A 311 16.92 8.07 -12.17
N ARG A 312 17.66 7.12 -12.78
CA ARG A 312 19.10 6.93 -12.56
C ARG A 312 19.94 8.20 -12.77
N PRO A 313 19.78 8.98 -13.87
CA PRO A 313 20.51 10.23 -14.05
C PRO A 313 20.29 11.25 -12.93
N HIS A 314 19.18 11.13 -12.19
CA HIS A 314 18.77 12.05 -11.13
C HIS A 314 19.04 11.49 -9.71
N ALA A 315 19.59 10.28 -9.59
CA ALA A 315 19.83 9.60 -8.31
C ALA A 315 20.87 10.31 -7.41
N HIS A 316 21.63 11.26 -7.97
CA HIS A 316 22.55 12.11 -7.22
C HIS A 316 21.85 13.22 -6.40
N ALA A 317 20.54 13.40 -6.58
CA ALA A 317 19.74 14.34 -5.81
C ALA A 317 19.42 13.78 -4.41
N SER A 318 19.63 14.62 -3.40
CA SER A 318 19.27 14.29 -2.03
C SER A 318 17.79 14.50 -1.73
N LEU A 319 17.25 13.78 -0.74
CA LEU A 319 15.89 14.01 -0.23
C LEU A 319 15.69 15.46 0.23
N THR A 320 16.68 16.08 0.88
CA THR A 320 16.61 17.48 1.29
C THR A 320 16.48 18.43 0.10
N GLU A 321 17.25 18.20 -0.97
CA GLU A 321 17.13 18.96 -2.21
C GLU A 321 15.78 18.75 -2.89
N ILE A 322 15.32 17.49 -2.99
CA ILE A 322 14.02 17.13 -3.56
C ILE A 322 12.89 17.85 -2.79
N ARG A 323 12.91 17.83 -1.46
CA ARG A 323 11.92 18.57 -0.63
C ARG A 323 11.91 20.05 -0.95
N ARG A 324 13.09 20.67 -1.06
CA ARG A 324 13.24 22.09 -1.39
C ARG A 324 12.71 22.40 -2.78
N TRP A 325 13.06 21.60 -3.79
CA TRP A 325 12.62 21.79 -5.18
C TRP A 325 11.12 21.57 -5.35
N ALA A 326 10.57 20.58 -4.66
CA ALA A 326 9.14 20.28 -4.60
C ALA A 326 8.35 21.22 -3.68
N ARG A 327 9.01 22.19 -3.02
CA ARG A 327 8.39 23.16 -2.10
C ARG A 327 7.57 22.51 -0.97
N LEU A 328 8.02 21.36 -0.49
CA LEU A 328 7.37 20.67 0.63
C LEU A 328 7.57 21.47 1.92
N LEU A 329 6.47 21.79 2.60
CA LEU A 329 6.47 22.53 3.86
C LEU A 329 6.56 21.60 5.07
N GLY A 330 7.23 22.07 6.13
CA GLY A 330 7.30 21.37 7.42
C GLY A 330 7.85 19.95 7.32
N ASP A 331 7.23 19.02 8.05
CA ASP A 331 7.63 17.62 8.17
C ASP A 331 6.96 16.69 7.13
N SER A 332 6.35 17.23 6.07
CA SER A 332 5.72 16.44 5.02
C SER A 332 6.71 15.40 4.44
N PRO A 333 6.43 14.09 4.58
CA PRO A 333 7.36 13.07 4.16
C PRO A 333 7.39 12.95 2.63
N VAL A 334 8.58 12.69 2.08
CA VAL A 334 8.76 12.42 0.63
C VAL A 334 8.09 11.10 0.25
N PHE A 335 8.11 10.12 1.15
CA PHE A 335 7.35 8.87 1.14
C PHE A 335 7.29 8.34 2.58
N LYS A 336 6.33 7.46 2.92
CA LYS A 336 6.25 6.81 4.24
C LYS A 336 6.64 5.34 4.23
N THR A 337 6.57 4.70 3.07
CA THR A 337 6.95 3.30 2.89
C THR A 337 8.11 3.18 1.92
N ILE A 338 8.88 2.11 2.02
CA ILE A 338 10.08 1.85 1.20
C ILE A 338 9.96 0.45 0.59
N VAL A 339 10.43 0.29 -0.64
CA VAL A 339 10.67 -1.01 -1.27
C VAL A 339 12.18 -1.18 -1.44
N MET A 340 12.70 -2.28 -0.90
CA MET A 340 14.08 -2.71 -1.03
C MET A 340 14.13 -4.06 -1.74
N HIS A 341 15.01 -4.19 -2.72
CA HIS A 341 15.21 -5.44 -3.44
C HIS A 341 16.70 -5.72 -3.59
N ALA A 342 17.15 -6.83 -3.04
CA ALA A 342 18.50 -7.35 -3.21
C ALA A 342 18.48 -8.58 -4.12
N HIS A 343 19.47 -8.69 -5.00
CA HIS A 343 19.65 -9.89 -5.83
C HIS A 343 19.90 -11.17 -5.04
N ALA A 344 20.41 -11.04 -3.82
CA ALA A 344 20.60 -12.12 -2.87
C ALA A 344 20.79 -11.53 -1.47
N SER A 345 20.39 -12.28 -0.44
CA SER A 345 20.63 -11.94 0.95
C SER A 345 22.14 -11.88 1.24
N LEU A 346 22.53 -11.16 2.29
CA LEU A 346 23.94 -11.12 2.71
C LEU A 346 24.47 -12.53 3.00
N ALA A 347 23.64 -13.38 3.61
CA ALA A 347 23.96 -14.78 3.91
C ALA A 347 24.21 -15.58 2.62
N ALA A 348 23.31 -15.51 1.64
CA ALA A 348 23.46 -16.21 0.36
C ALA A 348 24.69 -15.71 -0.42
N ARG A 349 24.94 -14.39 -0.43
CA ARG A 349 26.14 -13.80 -1.06
C ARG A 349 27.43 -14.30 -0.44
N MET A 350 27.49 -14.40 0.88
CA MET A 350 28.69 -14.92 1.57
C MET A 350 28.87 -16.41 1.29
N ARG A 351 27.79 -17.20 1.35
CA ARG A 351 27.84 -18.64 1.07
C ARG A 351 28.34 -18.93 -0.35
N ALA A 352 27.96 -18.11 -1.32
CA ALA A 352 28.41 -18.21 -2.71
C ALA A 352 29.92 -17.95 -2.90
N LEU A 353 30.60 -17.28 -1.97
CA LEU A 353 32.06 -17.09 -2.03
C LEU A 353 32.83 -18.38 -1.69
N GLY A 354 32.20 -19.32 -0.97
CA GLY A 354 32.83 -20.55 -0.49
C GLY A 354 33.98 -20.32 0.50
N GLY A 355 34.89 -21.28 0.58
CA GLY A 355 36.01 -21.26 1.53
C GLY A 355 35.51 -21.21 2.98
N PRO A 356 35.98 -20.27 3.82
CA PRO A 356 35.50 -20.19 5.21
C PRO A 356 33.98 -19.93 5.32
N TRP A 357 33.39 -19.27 4.33
CA TRP A 357 31.95 -18.96 4.31
C TRP A 357 31.06 -20.17 4.01
N SER A 358 31.64 -21.33 3.66
CA SER A 358 30.88 -22.58 3.53
C SER A 358 30.41 -23.10 4.90
N ASP A 359 31.21 -22.87 5.94
CA ASP A 359 30.98 -23.38 7.30
C ASP A 359 30.50 -22.29 8.27
N TRP A 360 30.55 -21.02 7.87
CA TRP A 360 30.11 -19.90 8.70
C TRP A 360 28.68 -19.47 8.34
N SER A 361 27.91 -19.10 9.36
CA SER A 361 26.59 -18.49 9.18
C SER A 361 26.71 -16.97 9.24
N VAL A 362 25.84 -16.27 8.50
CA VAL A 362 25.75 -14.80 8.53
C VAL A 362 24.30 -14.41 8.72
N ARG A 363 24.05 -13.52 9.68
CA ARG A 363 22.75 -12.90 9.93
C ARG A 363 22.92 -11.39 9.94
N LEU A 364 22.09 -10.69 9.17
CA LEU A 364 22.00 -9.23 9.20
C LEU A 364 20.78 -8.85 10.05
N ILE A 365 20.97 -7.90 10.96
CA ILE A 365 19.90 -7.28 11.74
C ILE A 365 19.95 -5.78 11.49
N GLU A 366 18.96 -5.31 10.75
CA GLU A 366 18.75 -3.91 10.37
C GLU A 366 17.47 -3.38 11.03
N GLU A 367 17.39 -2.07 11.24
CA GLU A 367 16.17 -1.42 11.77
C GLU A 367 16.06 -0.02 11.18
N GLY A 368 15.06 0.19 10.33
CA GLY A 368 14.78 1.46 9.67
C GLY A 368 13.86 2.38 10.49
N THR A 369 13.46 3.50 9.86
CA THR A 369 12.56 4.50 10.46
C THR A 369 11.26 4.73 9.67
N ALA A 370 11.11 4.07 8.51
CA ALA A 370 9.92 4.15 7.68
C ALA A 370 8.69 3.55 8.40
N ALA A 371 7.48 3.93 7.96
CA ALA A 371 6.26 3.34 8.52
C ALA A 371 6.15 1.84 8.17
N ALA A 372 6.54 1.49 6.95
CA ALA A 372 6.77 0.11 6.52
C ALA A 372 7.86 0.04 5.45
N THR A 373 8.67 -1.02 5.48
CA THR A 373 9.66 -1.37 4.47
C THR A 373 9.36 -2.77 3.96
N LEU A 374 9.00 -2.89 2.68
CA LEU A 374 8.95 -4.17 1.98
C LEU A 374 10.36 -4.50 1.50
N ALA A 375 11.02 -5.47 2.12
CA ALA A 375 12.35 -5.93 1.75
C ALA A 375 12.26 -7.33 1.12
N VAL A 376 12.89 -7.47 -0.05
CA VAL A 376 12.95 -8.72 -0.81
C VAL A 376 14.39 -9.09 -1.08
N ALA A 377 14.77 -10.31 -0.73
CA ALA A 377 16.01 -10.94 -1.18
C ALA A 377 15.68 -12.05 -2.17
N ASP A 378 16.12 -11.88 -3.43
CA ASP A 378 15.88 -12.80 -4.54
C ASP A 378 16.81 -14.04 -4.47
N ASP A 379 16.80 -14.71 -3.31
CA ASP A 379 17.50 -15.98 -3.07
C ASP A 379 16.79 -17.14 -3.82
N ASP A 380 17.30 -18.38 -3.71
CA ASP A 380 16.66 -19.56 -4.31
C ASP A 380 15.19 -19.73 -3.90
N GLU A 381 14.91 -19.41 -2.64
CA GLU A 381 13.57 -19.16 -2.11
C GLU A 381 13.50 -17.66 -1.84
N MET A 382 12.69 -16.93 -2.60
CA MET A 382 12.61 -15.48 -2.50
C MET A 382 12.13 -15.09 -1.09
N GLN A 383 13.03 -14.53 -0.28
CA GLN A 383 12.74 -14.10 1.07
C GLN A 383 12.05 -12.74 1.02
N ILE A 384 10.92 -12.61 1.71
CA ILE A 384 10.09 -11.41 1.70
C ILE A 384 9.78 -11.06 3.15
N LEU A 385 9.98 -9.79 3.50
CA LEU A 385 9.55 -9.28 4.79
C LEU A 385 8.95 -7.89 4.67
N ILE A 386 8.01 -7.59 5.58
CA ILE A 386 7.55 -6.25 5.87
C ILE A 386 8.03 -5.92 7.28
N GLU A 387 9.00 -5.01 7.36
CA GLU A 387 9.34 -4.32 8.60
C GLU A 387 8.36 -3.15 8.78
N HIS A 388 7.76 -2.97 9.96
CA HIS A 388 6.81 -1.88 10.20
C HIS A 388 6.94 -1.26 11.60
N ASP A 389 6.55 0.02 11.71
CA ASP A 389 6.47 0.73 12.99
C ASP A 389 5.10 0.40 13.63
N PRO A 390 5.05 -0.33 14.77
CA PRO A 390 3.78 -0.69 15.42
C PRO A 390 2.95 0.50 15.88
N ALA A 391 3.55 1.69 15.95
CA ALA A 391 2.84 2.94 16.24
C ALA A 391 2.10 3.52 15.03
N ARG A 392 2.43 3.08 13.81
CA ARG A 392 1.88 3.58 12.54
C ARG A 392 1.10 2.52 11.76
N ILE A 393 1.48 1.26 11.89
CA ILE A 393 0.83 0.11 11.27
C ILE A 393 0.79 -0.95 12.36
N ASP A 394 -0.39 -1.35 12.82
CA ASP A 394 -0.53 -2.39 13.83
C ASP A 394 -0.21 -3.78 13.26
N ALA A 395 -0.08 -4.78 14.14
CA ALA A 395 0.35 -6.11 13.75
C ALA A 395 -0.68 -6.83 12.86
N GLU A 396 -1.96 -6.54 13.02
CA GLU A 396 -3.04 -7.14 12.22
C GLU A 396 -2.98 -6.60 10.78
N MET A 397 -2.93 -5.27 10.63
CA MET A 397 -2.74 -4.63 9.33
C MET A 397 -1.43 -5.07 8.66
N ALA A 398 -0.32 -5.16 9.40
CA ALA A 398 0.95 -5.60 8.84
C ALA A 398 0.91 -7.06 8.34
N ALA A 399 0.27 -7.96 9.09
CA ALA A 399 0.07 -9.34 8.68
C ALA A 399 -0.81 -9.44 7.43
N GLU A 400 -1.88 -8.63 7.35
CA GLU A 400 -2.75 -8.58 6.18
C GLU A 400 -2.02 -8.03 4.95
N LEU A 401 -1.31 -6.91 5.07
CA LEU A 401 -0.47 -6.37 3.99
C LEU A 401 0.55 -7.41 3.49
N PHE A 402 1.18 -8.13 4.42
CA PHE A 402 2.12 -9.20 4.09
C PHE A 402 1.44 -10.34 3.32
N ALA A 403 0.29 -10.83 3.81
CA ALA A 403 -0.48 -11.87 3.14
C ALA A 403 -0.92 -11.45 1.73
N GLN A 404 -1.37 -10.20 1.56
CA GLN A 404 -1.76 -9.63 0.27
C GLN A 404 -0.58 -9.54 -0.71
N VAL A 405 0.60 -9.13 -0.24
CA VAL A 405 1.84 -9.13 -1.04
C VAL A 405 2.16 -10.55 -1.51
N MET A 406 2.15 -11.53 -0.61
CA MET A 406 2.43 -12.93 -0.94
C MET A 406 1.43 -13.47 -1.97
N ARG A 407 0.12 -13.24 -1.77
CA ARG A 407 -0.93 -13.66 -2.70
C ARG A 407 -0.76 -13.04 -4.08
N LEU A 408 -0.54 -11.72 -4.16
CA LEU A 408 -0.38 -11.03 -5.44
C LEU A 408 0.88 -11.46 -6.18
N LEU A 409 1.99 -11.77 -5.49
CA LEU A 409 3.17 -12.36 -6.13
C LEU A 409 2.86 -13.74 -6.74
N THR A 410 2.10 -14.58 -6.02
CA THR A 410 1.66 -15.89 -6.52
C THR A 410 0.69 -15.74 -7.69
N VAL A 411 -0.27 -14.82 -7.63
CA VAL A 411 -1.18 -14.52 -8.75
C VAL A 411 -0.38 -14.03 -9.97
N MET A 412 0.57 -13.12 -9.77
CA MET A 412 1.40 -12.57 -10.85
C MET A 412 2.32 -13.62 -11.49
N ALA A 413 2.79 -14.63 -10.73
CA ALA A 413 3.54 -15.76 -11.28
C ALA A 413 2.71 -16.61 -12.26
N ASN A 414 1.39 -16.60 -12.12
CA ASN A 414 0.46 -17.41 -12.91
C ASN A 414 -0.34 -16.61 -13.95
N ALA A 415 -0.33 -15.27 -13.88
CA ALA A 415 -1.04 -14.40 -14.82
C ALA A 415 -0.37 -14.33 -16.19
N ASP A 416 -1.15 -14.08 -17.24
CA ASP A 416 -0.66 -13.85 -18.59
C ASP A 416 -0.46 -12.34 -18.84
N PRO A 417 0.36 -11.94 -19.83
CA PRO A 417 0.61 -10.53 -20.09
C PRO A 417 -0.65 -9.72 -20.40
N GLU A 418 -1.67 -10.35 -20.96
CA GLU A 418 -2.97 -9.75 -21.30
C GLU A 418 -3.98 -9.75 -20.14
N THR A 419 -3.62 -10.31 -18.97
CA THR A 419 -4.44 -10.18 -17.76
C THR A 419 -4.55 -8.69 -17.38
N ARG A 420 -5.77 -8.19 -17.17
CA ARG A 420 -5.98 -6.82 -16.71
C ARG A 420 -5.48 -6.65 -15.29
N VAL A 421 -4.89 -5.50 -14.98
CA VAL A 421 -4.40 -5.18 -13.64
C VAL A 421 -5.53 -5.21 -12.60
N GLY A 422 -6.74 -4.82 -12.99
CA GLY A 422 -7.94 -4.90 -12.14
C GLY A 422 -8.35 -6.32 -11.77
N ASP A 423 -8.06 -7.30 -12.62
CA ASP A 423 -8.45 -8.71 -12.44
C ASP A 423 -7.50 -9.49 -11.52
N LEU A 424 -6.36 -8.89 -11.15
CA LEU A 424 -5.41 -9.50 -10.22
C LEU A 424 -6.02 -9.50 -8.80
N GLY A 425 -6.58 -10.63 -8.37
CA GLY A 425 -7.15 -10.77 -7.03
C GLY A 425 -6.13 -10.58 -5.90
N MET A 426 -6.47 -9.76 -4.90
CA MET A 426 -5.65 -9.54 -3.70
C MET A 426 -6.19 -10.27 -2.46
N LEU A 427 -7.47 -10.67 -2.51
CA LEU A 427 -8.14 -11.38 -1.42
C LEU A 427 -7.92 -12.88 -1.52
N SER A 428 -7.92 -13.56 -0.38
CA SER A 428 -8.07 -15.02 -0.35
C SER A 428 -9.48 -15.44 -0.78
N ALA A 429 -9.65 -16.73 -1.13
CA ALA A 429 -10.96 -17.27 -1.45
C ALA A 429 -11.93 -17.16 -0.26
N ASP A 430 -11.42 -17.34 0.96
CA ASP A 430 -12.20 -17.26 2.19
C ASP A 430 -12.62 -15.80 2.47
N GLU A 431 -11.70 -14.83 2.37
CA GLU A 431 -12.01 -13.39 2.51
C GLU A 431 -13.06 -12.94 1.49
N ALA A 432 -12.94 -13.38 0.23
CA ALA A 432 -13.91 -13.07 -0.81
C ALA A 432 -15.28 -13.70 -0.50
N ALA A 433 -15.31 -14.94 -0.03
CA ALA A 433 -16.54 -15.63 0.36
C ALA A 433 -17.22 -14.95 1.57
N GLU A 434 -16.45 -14.52 2.57
CA GLU A 434 -16.96 -13.77 3.73
C GLU A 434 -17.58 -12.44 3.31
N ILE A 435 -16.92 -11.67 2.45
CA ILE A 435 -17.46 -10.40 1.93
C ILE A 435 -18.75 -10.64 1.14
N LEU A 436 -18.79 -11.67 0.29
CA LEU A 436 -20.00 -12.03 -0.46
C LEU A 436 -21.13 -12.50 0.47
N ALA A 437 -20.80 -13.18 1.57
CA ALA A 437 -21.77 -13.61 2.57
C ALA A 437 -22.44 -12.42 3.26
N LEU A 438 -21.74 -11.29 3.46
CA LEU A 438 -22.35 -10.05 4.00
C LEU A 438 -23.47 -9.50 3.11
N GLY A 439 -23.41 -9.75 1.80
CA GLY A 439 -24.43 -9.34 0.84
C GLY A 439 -25.55 -10.36 0.65
N THR A 440 -25.50 -11.51 1.33
CA THR A 440 -26.52 -12.57 1.20
C THR A 440 -27.67 -12.27 2.17
N PRO A 441 -28.92 -12.07 1.68
CA PRO A 441 -30.04 -11.77 2.57
C PRO A 441 -30.40 -12.98 3.44
N ASP A 442 -30.69 -12.74 4.72
CA ASP A 442 -31.14 -13.77 5.67
C ASP A 442 -32.44 -14.46 5.23
N VAL A 443 -33.25 -13.76 4.43
CA VAL A 443 -34.54 -14.22 3.93
C VAL A 443 -34.48 -14.38 2.42
N VAL A 444 -34.63 -15.61 1.96
CA VAL A 444 -34.80 -15.91 0.53
C VAL A 444 -36.20 -15.43 0.12
N LEU A 445 -36.24 -14.39 -0.71
CA LEU A 445 -37.49 -13.93 -1.30
C LEU A 445 -37.98 -14.93 -2.35
N PRO A 446 -39.30 -15.16 -2.46
CA PRO A 446 -39.85 -15.99 -3.53
C PRO A 446 -39.56 -15.34 -4.90
N PRO A 447 -39.42 -16.15 -5.97
CA PRO A 447 -39.06 -15.65 -7.30
C PRO A 447 -40.10 -14.69 -7.90
N VAL A 448 -41.33 -14.73 -7.39
CA VAL A 448 -42.39 -13.80 -7.76
C VAL A 448 -43.03 -13.27 -6.49
N LEU A 449 -42.89 -11.96 -6.26
CA LEU A 449 -43.60 -11.25 -5.21
C LEU A 449 -44.90 -10.67 -5.76
N PRO A 450 -46.02 -10.74 -5.01
CA PRO A 450 -47.25 -10.08 -5.42
C PRO A 450 -47.02 -8.57 -5.49
N CYS A 451 -47.50 -7.93 -6.56
CA CYS A 451 -47.36 -6.49 -6.71
C CYS A 451 -48.11 -5.74 -5.59
N VAL A 452 -47.68 -4.49 -5.32
CA VAL A 452 -48.25 -3.66 -4.25
C VAL A 452 -49.77 -3.54 -4.36
N ALA A 453 -50.32 -3.40 -5.57
CA ALA A 453 -51.76 -3.31 -5.79
C ALA A 453 -52.50 -4.61 -5.40
N SER A 454 -51.97 -5.79 -5.74
CA SER A 454 -52.60 -7.07 -5.33
C SER A 454 -52.51 -7.30 -3.83
N ARG A 455 -51.40 -6.88 -3.19
CA ARG A 455 -51.27 -6.92 -1.73
C ARG A 455 -52.29 -6.00 -1.06
N PHE A 456 -52.47 -4.79 -1.60
CA PHE A 456 -53.47 -3.86 -1.11
C PHE A 456 -54.89 -4.43 -1.22
N GLU A 457 -55.26 -5.00 -2.36
CA GLU A 457 -56.57 -5.64 -2.56
C GLU A 457 -56.83 -6.78 -1.57
N ALA A 458 -55.83 -7.62 -1.31
CA ALA A 458 -55.95 -8.69 -0.32
C ALA A 458 -56.19 -8.14 1.10
N VAL A 459 -55.50 -7.06 1.47
CA VAL A 459 -55.72 -6.38 2.76
C VAL A 459 -57.10 -5.73 2.81
N ALA A 460 -57.53 -5.08 1.72
CA ALA A 460 -58.82 -4.41 1.64
C ALA A 460 -59.99 -5.38 1.70
N ALA A 461 -59.87 -6.55 1.07
CA ALA A 461 -60.84 -7.63 1.18
C ALA A 461 -60.88 -8.24 2.59
N GLY A 462 -59.74 -8.35 3.27
CA GLY A 462 -59.65 -8.88 4.62
C GLY A 462 -60.14 -7.94 5.73
N HIS A 463 -60.02 -6.62 5.52
CA HIS A 463 -60.35 -5.60 6.53
C HIS A 463 -61.15 -4.42 5.93
N PRO A 464 -62.33 -4.67 5.32
CA PRO A 464 -63.00 -3.69 4.48
C PRO A 464 -63.44 -2.42 5.21
N ASP A 465 -63.92 -2.55 6.45
CA ASP A 465 -64.43 -1.42 7.25
C ASP A 465 -63.35 -0.73 8.10
N ALA A 466 -62.11 -1.25 8.11
CA ALA A 466 -61.02 -0.62 8.85
C ALA A 466 -60.58 0.70 8.19
N PRO A 467 -60.19 1.73 8.97
CA PRO A 467 -59.67 2.97 8.41
C PRO A 467 -58.35 2.72 7.66
N ALA A 468 -58.28 3.12 6.39
CA ALA A 468 -57.10 2.98 5.54
C ALA A 468 -56.32 4.29 5.42
N VAL A 469 -57.02 5.42 5.25
CA VAL A 469 -56.42 6.75 5.13
C VAL A 469 -57.18 7.74 6.01
N ILE A 470 -56.44 8.54 6.77
CA ILE A 470 -56.96 9.62 7.61
C ILE A 470 -56.29 10.91 7.17
N GLU A 471 -57.08 11.87 6.70
CA GLU A 471 -56.59 13.18 6.26
C GLU A 471 -56.56 14.15 7.43
N ALA A 472 -55.37 14.54 7.88
CA ALA A 472 -55.18 15.33 9.10
C ALA A 472 -55.86 16.71 9.06
N GLY A 473 -55.94 17.36 7.90
CA GLY A 473 -56.49 18.71 7.78
C GLY A 473 -58.02 18.77 7.80
N THR A 474 -58.70 17.78 7.23
CA THR A 474 -60.16 17.73 7.08
C THR A 474 -60.83 16.79 8.08
N GLY A 475 -60.06 15.89 8.70
CA GLY A 475 -60.59 14.77 9.50
C GLY A 475 -61.27 13.70 8.66
N ARG A 476 -61.18 13.76 7.32
CA ARG A 476 -61.78 12.77 6.42
C ARG A 476 -61.10 11.41 6.64
N VAL A 477 -61.91 10.38 6.86
CA VAL A 477 -61.46 8.99 6.97
C VAL A 477 -62.01 8.19 5.81
N MET A 478 -61.15 7.46 5.11
CA MET A 478 -61.55 6.48 4.10
C MET A 478 -61.27 5.08 4.63
N SER A 479 -62.27 4.20 4.57
CA SER A 479 -62.08 2.78 4.84
C SER A 479 -61.27 2.10 3.72
N TYR A 480 -60.72 0.92 3.97
CA TYR A 480 -60.06 0.14 2.92
C TYR A 480 -61.01 -0.15 1.74
N ARG A 481 -62.28 -0.47 2.02
CA ARG A 481 -63.30 -0.70 0.99
C ARG A 481 -63.52 0.55 0.13
N ASP A 482 -63.68 1.71 0.76
CA ASP A 482 -63.98 2.95 0.02
C ASP A 482 -62.78 3.41 -0.80
N LEU A 483 -61.57 3.24 -0.26
CA LEU A 483 -60.33 3.55 -0.97
C LEU A 483 -60.10 2.61 -2.16
N ASP A 484 -60.34 1.31 -1.98
CA ASP A 484 -60.19 0.33 -3.07
C ASP A 484 -61.17 0.60 -4.20
N ARG A 485 -62.44 0.86 -3.89
CA ARG A 485 -63.48 1.21 -4.88
C ARG A 485 -63.14 2.47 -5.67
N ALA A 486 -62.72 3.54 -4.97
CA ALA A 486 -62.33 4.79 -5.62
C ALA A 486 -61.09 4.60 -6.51
N ALA A 487 -60.12 3.80 -6.06
CA ALA A 487 -58.94 3.48 -6.87
C ALA A 487 -59.27 2.62 -8.10
N ASN A 488 -60.18 1.64 -7.96
CA ASN A 488 -60.66 0.81 -9.07
C ASN A 488 -61.36 1.66 -10.14
N GLU A 489 -62.22 2.58 -9.71
CA GLU A 489 -62.91 3.52 -10.59
C GLU A 489 -61.94 4.40 -11.38
N LEU A 490 -60.96 5.02 -10.70
CA LEU A 490 -59.97 5.84 -11.39
C LEU A 490 -59.09 4.99 -12.32
N ALA A 491 -58.74 3.76 -11.93
CA ALA A 491 -57.98 2.84 -12.79
C ALA A 491 -58.75 2.51 -14.08
N ALA A 492 -60.06 2.28 -14.00
CA ALA A 492 -60.90 2.05 -15.17
C ALA A 492 -61.03 3.29 -16.06
N ARG A 493 -61.08 4.50 -15.47
CA ARG A 493 -61.04 5.76 -16.24
C ARG A 493 -59.72 5.95 -16.97
N LEU A 494 -58.61 5.66 -16.31
CA LEU A 494 -57.28 5.68 -16.92
C LEU A 494 -57.19 4.66 -18.07
N GLN A 495 -57.72 3.44 -17.89
CA GLN A 495 -57.79 2.45 -18.96
C GLN A 495 -58.65 2.90 -20.15
N ALA A 496 -59.83 3.49 -19.87
CA ALA A 496 -60.72 4.02 -20.90
C ALA A 496 -60.11 5.20 -21.67
N ALA A 497 -59.21 5.95 -21.03
CA ALA A 497 -58.39 6.98 -21.65
C ALA A 497 -57.25 6.43 -22.54
N GLY A 498 -57.13 5.11 -22.67
CA GLY A 498 -56.16 4.45 -23.54
C GLY A 498 -54.86 4.03 -22.86
N LEU A 499 -54.71 4.28 -21.55
CA LEU A 499 -53.53 3.83 -20.81
C LEU A 499 -53.49 2.31 -20.67
N ARG A 500 -52.27 1.79 -20.71
CA ARG A 500 -51.93 0.38 -20.64
C ARG A 500 -50.88 0.14 -19.56
N SER A 501 -50.70 -1.13 -19.21
CA SER A 501 -49.60 -1.55 -18.34
C SER A 501 -48.24 -1.16 -18.95
N GLY A 502 -47.39 -0.53 -18.15
CA GLY A 502 -46.11 0.06 -18.56
C GLY A 502 -46.15 1.56 -18.90
N ASP A 503 -47.32 2.16 -19.07
CA ASP A 503 -47.41 3.60 -19.34
C ASP A 503 -47.11 4.44 -18.09
N VAL A 504 -46.72 5.71 -18.30
CA VAL A 504 -46.42 6.66 -17.22
C VAL A 504 -47.56 7.67 -17.07
N VAL A 505 -48.04 7.86 -15.84
CA VAL A 505 -49.07 8.83 -15.48
C VAL A 505 -48.47 9.92 -14.61
N ALA A 506 -48.54 11.18 -15.05
CA ALA A 506 -48.13 12.30 -14.24
C ALA A 506 -49.17 12.59 -13.15
N VAL A 507 -48.73 12.85 -11.92
CA VAL A 507 -49.60 13.13 -10.78
C VAL A 507 -49.18 14.44 -10.14
N ARG A 508 -50.02 15.47 -10.27
CA ARG A 508 -49.86 16.77 -9.61
C ARG A 508 -51.04 17.01 -8.68
N LEU A 509 -51.01 16.37 -7.52
CA LEU A 509 -52.04 16.48 -6.49
C LEU A 509 -51.41 16.87 -5.15
N PRO A 510 -52.07 17.72 -4.33
CA PRO A 510 -51.64 17.97 -2.96
C PRO A 510 -51.66 16.66 -2.16
N ARG A 511 -50.91 16.61 -1.05
CA ARG A 511 -50.94 15.45 -0.15
C ARG A 511 -52.34 15.32 0.47
N GLY A 512 -52.93 14.13 0.36
CA GLY A 512 -54.28 13.85 0.86
C GLY A 512 -54.80 12.49 0.42
N ALA A 513 -56.06 12.21 0.74
CA ALA A 513 -56.71 10.94 0.38
C ALA A 513 -56.71 10.68 -1.14
N ASP A 514 -56.97 11.72 -1.94
CA ASP A 514 -57.04 11.61 -3.40
C ASP A 514 -55.68 11.34 -4.03
N HIS A 515 -54.59 11.81 -3.41
CA HIS A 515 -53.23 11.50 -3.83
C HIS A 515 -52.95 10.00 -3.67
N VAL A 516 -53.19 9.44 -2.47
CA VAL A 516 -52.98 7.99 -2.20
C VAL A 516 -53.85 7.13 -3.10
N MET A 517 -55.13 7.50 -3.27
CA MET A 517 -56.07 6.82 -4.16
C MET A 517 -55.56 6.82 -5.62
N THR A 518 -55.04 7.95 -6.08
CA THR A 518 -54.47 8.08 -7.44
C THR A 518 -53.27 7.17 -7.65
N LEU A 519 -52.34 7.11 -6.69
CA LEU A 519 -51.20 6.20 -6.77
C LEU A 519 -51.65 4.74 -6.84
N LEU A 520 -52.62 4.34 -6.01
CA LEU A 520 -53.19 2.99 -6.03
C LEU A 520 -53.88 2.67 -7.36
N ALA A 521 -54.64 3.60 -7.94
CA ALA A 521 -55.30 3.44 -9.23
C ALA A 521 -54.29 3.18 -10.36
N ILE A 522 -53.20 3.95 -10.39
CA ILE A 522 -52.13 3.80 -11.40
C ILE A 522 -51.44 2.43 -11.23
N LEU A 523 -51.12 2.04 -9.99
CA LEU A 523 -50.54 0.73 -9.70
C LEU A 523 -51.50 -0.43 -10.05
N LYS A 524 -52.81 -0.25 -9.85
CA LYS A 524 -53.87 -1.21 -10.25
C LYS A 524 -54.01 -1.35 -11.76
N LEU A 525 -53.60 -0.35 -12.56
CA LEU A 525 -53.53 -0.47 -14.01
C LEU A 525 -52.25 -1.20 -14.48
N GLY A 526 -51.25 -1.36 -13.59
CA GLY A 526 -49.90 -1.79 -13.96
C GLY A 526 -49.08 -0.68 -14.62
N ALA A 527 -49.49 0.58 -14.45
CA ALA A 527 -48.78 1.76 -14.93
C ALA A 527 -47.81 2.29 -13.85
N ALA A 528 -46.88 3.16 -14.25
CA ALA A 528 -45.98 3.89 -13.37
C ALA A 528 -46.53 5.29 -13.11
N PHE A 529 -46.37 5.83 -11.90
CA PHE A 529 -46.72 7.21 -11.61
C PHE A 529 -45.47 8.09 -11.56
N LEU A 530 -45.58 9.31 -12.09
CA LEU A 530 -44.59 10.37 -12.02
C LEU A 530 -45.13 11.46 -11.07
N PRO A 531 -44.67 11.53 -9.81
CA PRO A 531 -45.10 12.58 -8.90
C PRO A 531 -44.49 13.92 -9.34
N LEU A 532 -45.34 14.92 -9.55
CA LEU A 532 -44.96 16.29 -9.89
C LEU A 532 -45.24 17.18 -8.70
N ASP A 533 -44.18 17.70 -8.09
CA ASP A 533 -44.28 18.64 -6.97
C ASP A 533 -44.92 19.95 -7.44
N PRO A 534 -46.10 20.34 -6.93
CA PRO A 534 -46.77 21.56 -7.34
C PRO A 534 -45.97 22.84 -7.08
N ASP A 535 -45.02 22.82 -6.13
CA ASP A 535 -44.21 23.98 -5.73
C ASP A 535 -43.04 24.27 -6.69
N LEU A 536 -42.77 23.36 -7.64
CA LEU A 536 -41.73 23.55 -8.65
C LEU A 536 -42.21 24.41 -9.84
N PRO A 537 -41.30 25.10 -10.55
CA PRO A 537 -41.67 25.90 -11.72
C PRO A 537 -42.36 25.06 -12.80
N GLU A 538 -43.46 25.56 -13.36
CA GLU A 538 -44.28 24.84 -14.35
C GLU A 538 -43.50 24.41 -15.59
N ALA A 539 -42.54 25.22 -16.04
CA ALA A 539 -41.68 24.88 -17.16
C ALA A 539 -40.83 23.62 -16.90
N TRP A 540 -40.38 23.41 -15.65
CA TRP A 540 -39.64 22.20 -15.26
C TRP A 540 -40.56 20.99 -15.19
N LEU A 541 -41.77 21.16 -14.63
CA LEU A 541 -42.77 20.09 -14.56
C LEU A 541 -43.23 19.63 -15.95
N ALA A 542 -43.43 20.57 -16.88
CA ALA A 542 -43.78 20.28 -18.26
C ALA A 542 -42.64 19.56 -19.01
N ASP A 543 -41.39 19.96 -18.81
CA ASP A 543 -40.23 19.26 -19.37
C ASP A 543 -40.11 17.83 -18.81
N LEU A 544 -40.22 17.65 -17.50
CA LEU A 544 -40.13 16.35 -16.84
C LEU A 544 -41.22 15.40 -17.34
N ARG A 545 -42.46 15.87 -17.42
CA ARG A 545 -43.60 15.11 -17.98
C ARG A 545 -43.33 14.68 -19.42
N ARG A 546 -42.87 15.61 -20.26
CA ARG A 546 -42.56 15.34 -21.67
C ARG A 546 -41.45 14.30 -21.81
N ARG A 547 -40.36 14.43 -21.06
CA ARG A 547 -39.23 13.47 -21.08
C ARG A 547 -39.63 12.08 -20.58
N ALA A 548 -40.59 12.00 -19.66
CA ALA A 548 -41.15 10.75 -19.16
C ALA A 548 -42.21 10.14 -20.10
N GLY A 549 -42.60 10.82 -21.19
CA GLY A 549 -43.64 10.35 -22.11
C GLY A 549 -45.03 10.26 -21.46
N ALA A 550 -45.28 10.98 -20.37
CA ALA A 550 -46.53 10.90 -19.63
C ALA A 550 -47.63 11.72 -20.33
N ALA A 551 -48.42 11.05 -21.18
CA ALA A 551 -49.50 11.67 -21.95
C ALA A 551 -50.66 12.16 -21.06
N VAL A 552 -50.88 11.50 -19.92
CA VAL A 552 -51.96 11.79 -18.98
C VAL A 552 -51.45 12.44 -17.71
N LEU A 553 -52.13 13.50 -17.28
CA LEU A 553 -51.91 14.21 -16.02
C LEU A 553 -53.14 14.08 -15.12
N VAL A 554 -52.94 13.62 -13.88
CA VAL A 554 -53.95 13.67 -12.82
C VAL A 554 -53.67 14.89 -11.95
N THR A 555 -54.60 15.83 -11.89
CA THR A 555 -54.47 17.07 -11.10
C THR A 555 -55.82 17.61 -10.64
N THR A 556 -55.81 18.59 -9.74
CA THR A 556 -56.99 19.41 -9.42
C THR A 556 -57.21 20.47 -10.50
N GLU A 557 -58.45 20.95 -10.70
CA GLU A 557 -58.78 21.91 -11.78
C GLU A 557 -57.82 23.11 -11.84
N GLY A 558 -57.39 23.48 -13.06
CA GLY A 558 -56.65 24.73 -13.34
C GLY A 558 -55.23 24.60 -13.89
N ALA A 559 -54.67 23.39 -14.05
CA ALA A 559 -53.34 23.21 -14.65
C ALA A 559 -53.27 22.02 -15.62
N ASP A 560 -52.79 22.24 -16.85
CA ASP A 560 -52.68 21.18 -17.87
C ASP A 560 -51.24 20.66 -18.09
N LEU A 561 -50.21 21.47 -17.80
CA LEU A 561 -48.79 21.19 -18.12
C LEU A 561 -48.58 20.67 -19.56
N GLY A 562 -49.43 21.11 -20.50
CA GLY A 562 -49.47 20.64 -21.88
C GLY A 562 -49.82 19.16 -22.06
N ALA A 563 -50.47 18.52 -21.07
CA ALA A 563 -50.90 17.12 -21.14
C ALA A 563 -51.98 16.92 -22.20
N GLU A 564 -51.99 15.75 -22.82
CA GLU A 564 -52.99 15.38 -23.83
C GLU A 564 -54.35 15.09 -23.18
N LEU A 565 -54.33 14.65 -21.91
CA LEU A 565 -55.52 14.43 -21.11
C LEU A 565 -55.27 14.81 -19.64
N VAL A 566 -56.20 15.60 -19.08
CA VAL A 566 -56.22 15.99 -17.67
C VAL A 566 -57.40 15.31 -16.97
N LEU A 567 -57.14 14.63 -15.85
CA LEU A 567 -58.16 13.94 -15.06
C LEU A 567 -58.22 14.48 -13.63
N ALA A 568 -59.42 14.78 -13.15
CA ALA A 568 -59.68 15.10 -11.74
C ALA A 568 -60.09 13.83 -10.94
N PRO A 569 -59.61 13.68 -9.68
CA PRO A 569 -60.08 12.65 -8.76
C PRO A 569 -61.59 12.76 -8.46
N GLY A 570 -62.30 11.63 -8.33
CA GLY A 570 -63.66 11.59 -7.75
C GLY A 570 -64.87 11.90 -8.65
N ALA A 571 -64.73 11.93 -9.97
CA ALA A 571 -65.79 12.33 -10.92
C ALA A 571 -66.56 11.18 -11.60
N GLY A 572 -66.43 9.92 -11.17
CA GLY A 572 -67.07 8.76 -11.82
C GLY A 572 -68.02 7.98 -10.91
N LEU A 573 -68.42 6.79 -11.36
CA LEU A 573 -69.33 5.87 -10.66
C LEU A 573 -68.53 4.79 -9.91
N PRO A 574 -68.92 4.40 -8.68
CA PRO A 574 -68.17 3.42 -7.88
C PRO A 574 -67.97 2.09 -8.61
N GLN A 575 -66.77 1.50 -8.49
CA GLN A 575 -66.47 0.19 -9.07
C GLN A 575 -65.92 -0.80 -8.03
N ASP A 576 -66.49 -1.99 -7.98
CA ASP A 576 -66.10 -3.05 -7.03
C ASP A 576 -64.86 -3.84 -7.48
N MET A 577 -64.55 -3.86 -8.79
CA MET A 577 -63.45 -4.65 -9.36
C MET A 577 -62.47 -3.74 -10.10
N PRO A 578 -61.15 -3.95 -9.96
CA PRO A 578 -60.15 -3.27 -10.79
C PRO A 578 -60.24 -3.72 -12.26
N PRO A 579 -59.71 -2.92 -13.19
CA PRO A 579 -59.49 -3.40 -14.56
C PRO A 579 -58.58 -4.63 -14.60
N ALA A 580 -58.74 -5.47 -15.62
CA ALA A 580 -57.91 -6.66 -15.78
C ALA A 580 -56.43 -6.27 -15.92
N ARG A 581 -55.60 -6.77 -15.00
CA ARG A 581 -54.16 -6.59 -15.03
C ARG A 581 -53.50 -7.72 -15.83
N PRO A 582 -52.71 -7.41 -16.87
CA PRO A 582 -51.86 -8.43 -17.48
C PRO A 582 -50.84 -8.93 -16.46
N ALA A 583 -50.39 -10.17 -16.61
CA ALA A 583 -49.29 -10.69 -15.80
C ALA A 583 -48.05 -9.78 -15.95
N PRO A 584 -47.26 -9.56 -14.89
CA PRO A 584 -46.00 -8.84 -15.00
C PRO A 584 -45.13 -9.53 -16.05
N ASP A 585 -44.68 -8.78 -17.06
CA ASP A 585 -43.71 -9.26 -18.06
C ASP A 585 -42.33 -8.67 -17.70
N PRO A 586 -41.41 -9.48 -17.13
CA PRO A 586 -40.08 -9.01 -16.76
C PRO A 586 -39.27 -8.47 -17.95
N GLY A 587 -39.58 -8.90 -19.17
CA GLY A 587 -38.87 -8.49 -20.39
C GLY A 587 -39.19 -7.08 -20.88
N ARG A 588 -40.18 -6.40 -20.28
CA ARG A 588 -40.56 -5.01 -20.63
C ARG A 588 -39.87 -3.93 -19.79
N LEU A 589 -39.08 -4.33 -18.78
CA LEU A 589 -38.32 -3.41 -17.92
C LEU A 589 -36.84 -3.28 -18.32
N ALA A 590 -36.41 -3.99 -19.36
CA ALA A 590 -35.04 -3.99 -19.89
C ALA A 590 -34.83 -2.96 -21.00
#